data_AF-A0AAV7K8S7-F1
#
_entry.id   AF-A0AAV7K8S7-F1
#
_cell.length_a   1.000
_cell.length_b   1.000
_cell.length_c   1.000
_cell.angle_alpha   90.00
_cell.angle_beta   90.00
_cell.angle_gamma   90.00
#
_symmetry.space_group_name_H-M   'P 1'
#
loop_
_entity.id
_entity.type
_entity.pdbx_description
1 polymer ?
#
loop_
_entity_poly.entity_id
_entity_poly.type
_entity_poly.pdbx_seq_one_letter_code
_entity_poly.pdbx_strand_id
1 'polypeptide(L)'
;MAEITVADQLISNPTQYGLKVKMPDINMDHIHIREERLYDRLADIQGSSKLTDDNALTTLKYTAPGKSEIERVFDVCDSEFERLSLLCDEMLTNIEGNLQVLNSKIDITANGYVEIEQLTIFKNQFTSTQLDFCEEFKNFKVICLKLRDKLTEISSIHNDNIDKLMTFLNFYQEKRKTNQIFLSIKLSEDEEANLCSTFIKQSKYFKQPQTSLLISTTDSLIAKIALEIQRCPTCEEHNPSVQKHTRAYFLLDIGCSVLFLITSLLFISFTFLKGYETSKWIVAFRLFRGPVFILAFIYLIVINIIVWTKSGVEYVKIFDFGRPGKVPTLRFMLNVCNVFSVCLFVVAIFYTFCVQFSWDFYFIKGLAMVLWGLYLAFMLNPVFIWSKSTRFAFARVLLRIITSPAHTVYFGDFWFADQLNSLVVILLDFQYFFCYCFFEFSTPLNSTTCSSHTSFIRPLIACLPAMWRLLQCLRNFWDTNDIWHFWNGIKYVTTFPVVILAAL
;
A
#
# COMPACT_ATOMS: atom_id res chain seq x y z
N MET A 1 28.30 -30.59 -25.26
CA MET A 1 27.65 -31.90 -25.03
C MET A 1 28.10 -32.36 -23.65
N ALA A 2 27.28 -32.48 -22.61
CA ALA A 2 25.86 -32.25 -22.42
C ALA A 2 25.67 -31.96 -20.91
N GLU A 3 25.42 -30.72 -20.54
CA GLU A 3 24.73 -30.38 -19.30
C GLU A 3 23.76 -29.28 -19.70
N ILE A 4 22.53 -29.70 -20.02
CA ILE A 4 21.38 -28.80 -19.99
C ILE A 4 21.39 -28.25 -18.58
N THR A 5 21.60 -26.93 -18.45
CA THR A 5 21.62 -26.20 -17.19
C THR A 5 20.48 -26.70 -16.32
N VAL A 6 20.78 -27.21 -15.14
CA VAL A 6 19.78 -27.73 -14.19
C VAL A 6 18.70 -26.67 -13.90
N ALA A 7 19.02 -25.38 -14.09
CA ALA A 7 18.12 -24.23 -14.10
C ALA A 7 17.00 -24.29 -15.19
N ASP A 8 17.29 -24.80 -16.39
CA ASP A 8 16.28 -24.96 -17.45
C ASP A 8 15.26 -26.05 -17.14
N GLN A 9 15.66 -27.10 -16.39
CA GLN A 9 14.73 -28.11 -15.87
C GLN A 9 13.84 -27.56 -14.76
N LEU A 10 14.37 -26.64 -13.95
CA LEU A 10 13.67 -25.93 -12.86
C LEU A 10 12.61 -24.94 -13.39
N ILE A 11 12.89 -24.24 -14.50
CA ILE A 11 12.01 -23.23 -15.10
C ILE A 11 10.93 -23.87 -15.99
N SER A 12 11.22 -25.01 -16.62
CA SER A 12 10.31 -25.65 -17.58
C SER A 12 9.19 -26.49 -16.95
N ASN A 13 9.29 -26.87 -15.67
CA ASN A 13 8.29 -27.73 -15.00
C ASN A 13 7.71 -27.15 -13.69
N PRO A 14 6.76 -26.19 -13.76
CA PRO A 14 6.03 -25.70 -12.59
C PRO A 14 5.18 -26.78 -11.88
N THR A 15 4.99 -27.94 -12.51
CA THR A 15 4.40 -29.16 -11.92
C THR A 15 5.31 -29.82 -10.90
N GLN A 16 6.63 -29.67 -11.00
CA GLN A 16 7.60 -30.30 -10.10
C GLN A 16 7.64 -29.64 -8.70
N TYR A 17 7.21 -28.38 -8.59
CA TYR A 17 7.20 -27.60 -7.34
C TYR A 17 5.83 -27.49 -6.67
N GLY A 18 4.84 -28.29 -7.10
CA GLY A 18 3.48 -28.26 -6.54
C GLY A 18 2.69 -26.96 -6.80
N LEU A 19 3.24 -25.99 -7.53
CA LEU A 19 2.66 -24.65 -7.73
C LEU A 19 1.32 -24.64 -8.49
N LYS A 20 1.00 -25.71 -9.23
CA LYS A 20 -0.30 -25.86 -9.93
C LYS A 20 -1.38 -26.56 -9.11
N VAL A 21 -1.06 -27.13 -7.96
CA VAL A 21 -2.06 -27.80 -7.12
C VAL A 21 -2.86 -26.74 -6.38
N LYS A 22 -4.17 -26.68 -6.66
CA LYS A 22 -5.09 -25.75 -6.00
C LYS A 22 -5.64 -26.44 -4.75
N MET A 23 -5.53 -25.76 -3.60
CA MET A 23 -6.22 -26.23 -2.40
C MET A 23 -7.73 -26.16 -2.65
N PRO A 24 -8.47 -27.27 -2.49
CA PRO A 24 -9.91 -27.26 -2.70
C PRO A 24 -10.61 -26.53 -1.54
N ASP A 25 -11.65 -25.76 -1.88
CA ASP A 25 -12.59 -25.21 -0.91
C ASP A 25 -13.48 -26.34 -0.35
N ILE A 26 -13.99 -26.14 0.87
CA ILE A 26 -14.97 -27.05 1.43
C ILE A 26 -16.26 -27.09 0.58
N ASN A 27 -16.74 -28.30 0.29
CA ASN A 27 -18.00 -28.48 -0.40
C ASN A 27 -19.18 -28.46 0.60
N MET A 28 -19.74 -27.28 0.80
CA MET A 28 -20.90 -27.09 1.69
C MET A 28 -22.19 -27.73 1.14
N ASP A 29 -22.30 -27.98 -0.17
CA ASP A 29 -23.53 -28.50 -0.77
C ASP A 29 -23.87 -29.90 -0.25
N HIS A 30 -22.85 -30.76 -0.10
CA HIS A 30 -23.06 -32.11 0.43
C HIS A 30 -23.52 -32.11 1.89
N ILE A 31 -23.05 -31.12 2.66
CA ILE A 31 -23.43 -30.90 4.06
C ILE A 31 -24.88 -30.39 4.13
N HIS A 32 -25.22 -29.35 3.36
CA HIS A 32 -26.56 -28.78 3.31
C HIS A 32 -27.63 -29.74 2.78
N ILE A 33 -27.33 -30.55 1.77
CA ILE A 33 -28.27 -31.59 1.27
C ILE A 33 -28.61 -32.62 2.36
N ARG A 34 -27.65 -32.93 3.24
CA ARG A 34 -27.86 -33.88 4.34
C ARG A 34 -28.62 -33.22 5.48
N GLU A 35 -28.36 -31.95 5.75
CA GLU A 35 -29.12 -31.10 6.67
C GLU A 35 -30.60 -31.02 6.25
N GLU A 36 -30.86 -30.75 4.97
CA GLU A 36 -32.20 -30.64 4.39
C GLU A 36 -33.00 -31.94 4.52
N ARG A 37 -32.38 -33.09 4.18
CA ARG A 37 -32.99 -34.41 4.40
C ARG A 37 -33.30 -34.71 5.86
N LEU A 38 -32.49 -34.20 6.77
CA LEU A 38 -32.72 -34.35 8.20
C LEU A 38 -33.97 -33.54 8.61
N TYR A 39 -34.12 -32.31 8.12
CA TYR A 39 -35.32 -31.52 8.35
C TYR A 39 -36.59 -32.14 7.75
N ASP A 40 -36.54 -32.63 6.51
CA ASP A 40 -37.70 -33.22 5.83
C ASP A 40 -38.26 -34.42 6.61
N ARG A 41 -37.38 -35.34 7.05
CA ARG A 41 -37.79 -36.51 7.83
C ARG A 41 -38.31 -36.15 9.21
N LEU A 42 -37.74 -35.13 9.83
CA LEU A 42 -38.22 -34.64 11.11
C LEU A 42 -39.62 -34.01 10.99
N ALA A 43 -39.92 -33.36 9.86
CA ALA A 43 -41.25 -32.85 9.55
C ALA A 43 -42.26 -34.00 9.31
N ASP A 44 -41.85 -35.07 8.61
CA ASP A 44 -42.68 -36.27 8.40
C ASP A 44 -43.06 -36.97 9.72
N ILE A 45 -42.13 -37.03 10.68
CA ILE A 45 -42.36 -37.62 12.01
C ILE A 45 -43.38 -36.80 12.83
N GLN A 46 -43.31 -35.47 12.77
CA GLN A 46 -44.32 -34.63 13.40
C GLN A 46 -45.69 -34.77 12.74
N GLY A 47 -45.74 -34.88 11.42
CA GLY A 47 -46.98 -35.12 10.67
C GLY A 47 -47.67 -36.43 11.07
N SER A 48 -46.89 -37.48 11.36
CA SER A 48 -47.38 -38.81 11.77
C SER A 48 -47.72 -38.91 13.26
N SER A 49 -47.17 -38.05 14.13
CA SER A 49 -47.50 -37.98 15.57
C SER A 49 -48.91 -37.49 15.91
N LYS A 50 -49.69 -37.03 14.93
CA LYS A 50 -51.11 -36.67 15.09
C LYS A 50 -52.06 -37.88 15.20
N LEU A 51 -51.56 -39.10 15.10
CA LEU A 51 -52.33 -40.33 15.36
C LEU A 51 -52.17 -40.77 16.81
N THR A 52 -53.29 -40.71 17.53
CA THR A 52 -53.48 -40.94 18.97
C THR A 52 -53.29 -42.40 19.37
N ASP A 53 -52.07 -42.83 19.65
CA ASP A 53 -51.81 -44.08 20.37
C ASP A 53 -50.56 -43.98 21.27
N ASP A 54 -50.73 -44.19 22.58
CA ASP A 54 -49.64 -44.16 23.58
C ASP A 54 -48.56 -45.23 23.34
N ASN A 55 -48.92 -46.31 22.64
CA ASN A 55 -47.95 -47.31 22.18
C ASN A 55 -47.11 -46.79 20.99
N ALA A 56 -47.69 -45.98 20.09
CA ALA A 56 -46.96 -45.38 18.98
C ALA A 56 -45.90 -44.39 19.48
N LEU A 57 -46.20 -43.63 20.55
CA LEU A 57 -45.25 -42.71 21.21
C LEU A 57 -44.06 -43.45 21.85
N THR A 58 -44.28 -44.68 22.32
CA THR A 58 -43.25 -45.52 22.95
C THR A 58 -42.41 -46.27 21.90
N THR A 59 -43.01 -46.67 20.78
CA THR A 59 -42.26 -47.18 19.62
C THR A 59 -41.46 -46.05 18.96
N LEU A 60 -42.01 -44.83 18.81
CA LEU A 60 -41.32 -43.62 18.36
C LEU A 60 -40.16 -43.21 19.27
N LYS A 61 -40.24 -43.46 20.58
CA LYS A 61 -39.13 -43.26 21.54
C LYS A 61 -37.89 -44.11 21.25
N TYR A 62 -38.07 -45.30 20.66
CA TYR A 62 -36.98 -46.23 20.33
C TYR A 62 -36.61 -46.25 18.85
N THR A 63 -37.50 -45.76 17.97
CA THR A 63 -37.23 -45.57 16.54
C THR A 63 -36.85 -44.13 16.18
N ALA A 64 -36.75 -43.21 17.14
CA ALA A 64 -36.38 -41.81 16.91
C ALA A 64 -35.02 -41.74 16.18
N PRO A 65 -34.99 -41.35 14.90
CA PRO A 65 -33.75 -41.23 14.13
C PRO A 65 -32.87 -40.06 14.61
N GLY A 66 -33.33 -39.28 15.59
CA GLY A 66 -32.71 -38.02 16.01
C GLY A 66 -31.23 -38.09 16.37
N LYS A 67 -30.79 -39.02 17.23
CA LYS A 67 -29.37 -39.09 17.62
C LYS A 67 -28.48 -39.63 16.51
N SER A 68 -28.88 -40.73 15.86
CA SER A 68 -28.08 -41.40 14.84
C SER A 68 -28.01 -40.65 13.50
N GLU A 69 -29.02 -39.82 13.18
CA GLU A 69 -29.00 -38.99 11.96
C GLU A 69 -28.18 -37.71 12.16
N ILE A 70 -28.18 -37.15 13.38
CA ILE A 70 -27.31 -36.02 13.76
C ILE A 70 -25.85 -36.47 13.80
N GLU A 71 -25.56 -37.61 14.45
CA GLU A 71 -24.23 -38.25 14.40
C GLU A 71 -23.79 -38.45 12.94
N ARG A 72 -24.69 -38.90 12.04
CA ARG A 72 -24.38 -39.02 10.60
C ARG A 72 -24.07 -37.71 9.88
N VAL A 73 -24.63 -36.56 10.28
CA VAL A 73 -24.25 -35.26 9.71
C VAL A 73 -22.85 -34.85 10.17
N PHE A 74 -22.54 -35.08 11.46
CA PHE A 74 -21.20 -34.87 12.00
C PHE A 74 -20.17 -35.84 11.40
N ASP A 75 -20.52 -37.10 11.15
CA ASP A 75 -19.65 -38.09 10.50
C ASP A 75 -19.28 -37.68 9.06
N VAL A 76 -20.23 -37.13 8.30
CA VAL A 76 -19.97 -36.63 6.94
C VAL A 76 -19.09 -35.38 6.99
N CYS A 77 -19.33 -34.50 7.96
CA CYS A 77 -18.46 -33.36 8.24
C CYS A 77 -17.04 -33.86 8.54
N ASP A 78 -16.87 -34.75 9.51
CA ASP A 78 -15.57 -35.33 9.90
C ASP A 78 -14.85 -35.97 8.72
N SER A 79 -15.57 -36.72 7.87
CA SER A 79 -14.98 -37.36 6.68
C SER A 79 -14.46 -36.35 5.66
N GLU A 80 -15.21 -35.28 5.38
CA GLU A 80 -14.76 -34.22 4.47
C GLU A 80 -13.59 -33.42 5.07
N PHE A 81 -13.59 -33.18 6.38
CA PHE A 81 -12.50 -32.49 7.07
C PHE A 81 -11.23 -33.32 7.12
N GLU A 82 -11.34 -34.61 7.37
CA GLU A 82 -10.19 -35.52 7.33
C GLU A 82 -9.60 -35.57 5.92
N ARG A 83 -10.44 -35.61 4.88
CA ARG A 83 -10.01 -35.52 3.47
C ARG A 83 -9.25 -34.22 3.18
N LEU A 84 -9.78 -33.06 3.61
CA LEU A 84 -9.13 -31.77 3.41
C LEU A 84 -7.85 -31.62 4.24
N SER A 85 -7.81 -32.17 5.46
CA SER A 85 -6.61 -32.18 6.31
C SER A 85 -5.49 -32.99 5.65
N LEU A 86 -5.80 -34.19 5.16
CA LEU A 86 -4.83 -35.05 4.49
C LEU A 86 -4.26 -34.39 3.22
N LEU A 87 -5.12 -33.75 2.42
CA LEU A 87 -4.69 -32.99 1.24
C LEU A 87 -3.80 -31.80 1.62
N CYS A 88 -4.13 -31.08 2.71
CA CYS A 88 -3.33 -29.97 3.22
C CYS A 88 -1.94 -30.47 3.66
N ASP A 89 -1.89 -31.54 4.45
CA ASP A 89 -0.66 -32.14 4.96
C ASP A 89 0.22 -32.68 3.83
N GLU A 90 -0.37 -33.31 2.80
CA GLU A 90 0.35 -33.76 1.59
C GLU A 90 0.99 -32.58 0.84
N MET A 91 0.25 -31.48 0.64
CA MET A 91 0.78 -30.27 0.01
C MET A 91 1.90 -29.63 0.83
N LEU A 92 1.73 -29.53 2.15
CA LEU A 92 2.74 -28.95 3.04
C LEU A 92 4.02 -29.80 3.06
N THR A 93 3.89 -31.12 3.12
CA THR A 93 5.03 -32.05 3.08
C THR A 93 5.81 -31.94 1.76
N ASN A 94 5.09 -31.80 0.64
CA ASN A 94 5.70 -31.57 -0.67
C ASN A 94 6.47 -30.23 -0.72
N ILE A 95 5.85 -29.15 -0.22
CA ILE A 95 6.52 -27.84 -0.14
C ILE A 95 7.75 -27.90 0.77
N GLU A 96 7.66 -28.56 1.92
CA GLU A 96 8.78 -28.76 2.84
C GLU A 96 9.95 -29.48 2.17
N GLY A 97 9.68 -30.59 1.48
CA GLY A 97 10.70 -31.33 0.72
C GLY A 97 11.36 -30.46 -0.35
N ASN A 98 10.58 -29.64 -1.07
CA ASN A 98 11.10 -28.71 -2.06
C ASN A 98 11.98 -27.60 -1.43
N LEU A 99 11.62 -27.09 -0.25
CA LEU A 99 12.43 -26.12 0.47
C LEU A 99 13.77 -26.72 0.93
N GLN A 100 13.78 -27.99 1.37
CA GLN A 100 15.03 -28.68 1.74
C GLN A 100 15.96 -28.86 0.53
N VAL A 101 15.41 -29.29 -0.62
CA VAL A 101 16.16 -29.40 -1.88
C VAL A 101 16.67 -28.04 -2.35
N LEU A 102 15.88 -26.98 -2.18
CA LEU A 102 16.29 -25.63 -2.56
C LEU A 102 17.40 -25.10 -1.65
N ASN A 103 17.31 -25.34 -0.34
CA ASN A 103 18.35 -24.94 0.60
C ASN A 103 19.69 -25.64 0.30
N SER A 104 19.68 -26.95 0.03
CA SER A 104 20.91 -27.66 -0.33
C SER A 104 21.52 -27.15 -1.64
N LYS A 105 20.69 -26.83 -2.64
CA LYS A 105 21.17 -26.21 -3.89
C LYS A 105 21.78 -24.83 -3.65
N ILE A 106 21.16 -23.99 -2.84
CA ILE A 106 21.70 -22.67 -2.48
C ILE A 106 23.07 -22.81 -1.82
N ASP A 107 23.23 -23.78 -0.92
CA ASP A 107 24.52 -24.04 -0.26
C ASP A 107 25.61 -24.51 -1.24
N ILE A 108 25.27 -25.38 -2.20
CA ILE A 108 26.19 -25.83 -3.25
C ILE A 108 26.62 -24.65 -4.13
N THR A 109 25.67 -23.85 -4.61
CA THR A 109 25.93 -22.67 -5.45
C THR A 109 26.76 -21.62 -4.72
N ALA A 110 26.49 -21.38 -3.42
CA ALA A 110 27.26 -20.45 -2.59
C ALA A 110 28.71 -20.91 -2.40
N ASN A 111 28.93 -22.19 -2.11
CA ASN A 111 30.27 -22.76 -1.96
C ASN A 111 31.05 -22.71 -3.30
N GLY A 112 30.41 -23.00 -4.42
CA GLY A 112 31.02 -22.91 -5.75
C GLY A 112 31.43 -21.47 -6.12
N TYR A 113 30.64 -20.46 -5.73
CA TYR A 113 30.99 -19.06 -5.91
C TYR A 113 32.26 -18.69 -5.12
N VAL A 114 32.36 -19.10 -3.86
CA VAL A 114 33.52 -18.81 -3.00
C VAL A 114 34.81 -19.43 -3.58
N GLU A 115 34.75 -20.65 -4.10
CA GLU A 115 35.90 -21.30 -4.76
C GLU A 115 36.37 -20.53 -6.01
N ILE A 116 35.43 -20.06 -6.83
CA ILE A 116 35.74 -19.28 -8.04
C ILE A 116 36.26 -17.88 -7.69
N GLU A 117 35.70 -17.24 -6.67
CA GLU A 117 36.17 -15.94 -6.16
C GLU A 117 37.64 -16.04 -5.72
N GLN A 118 38.00 -17.09 -4.96
CA GLN A 118 39.38 -17.34 -4.56
C GLN A 118 40.33 -17.57 -5.74
N LEU A 119 39.87 -18.24 -6.81
CA LEU A 119 40.66 -18.48 -8.03
C LEU A 119 40.83 -17.21 -8.90
N THR A 120 39.90 -16.26 -8.82
CA THR A 120 39.86 -15.06 -9.71
C THR A 120 40.74 -13.92 -9.23
N ILE A 121 41.13 -13.90 -7.93
CA ILE A 121 42.07 -12.93 -7.33
C ILE A 121 43.40 -12.86 -8.12
N PHE A 122 43.79 -13.94 -8.81
CA PHE A 122 45.07 -14.01 -9.54
C PHE A 122 45.04 -13.54 -11.01
N LYS A 123 43.89 -13.26 -11.63
CA LYS A 123 43.82 -13.04 -13.09
C LYS A 123 43.22 -11.72 -13.58
N ASN A 124 42.60 -10.88 -12.74
CA ASN A 124 42.03 -9.57 -13.16
C ASN A 124 41.17 -9.63 -14.45
N GLN A 125 40.59 -10.78 -14.76
CA GLN A 125 39.65 -11.00 -15.85
C GLN A 125 38.44 -11.72 -15.27
N PHE A 126 37.32 -11.00 -15.25
CA PHE A 126 36.02 -11.53 -14.84
C PHE A 126 35.53 -12.53 -15.89
N THR A 127 35.22 -13.76 -15.48
CA THR A 127 34.79 -14.85 -16.37
C THR A 127 33.27 -14.90 -16.48
N SER A 128 32.74 -15.35 -17.63
CA SER A 128 31.32 -15.58 -17.89
C SER A 128 30.62 -16.38 -16.78
N THR A 129 31.36 -17.28 -16.14
CA THR A 129 30.90 -18.12 -15.04
C THR A 129 30.38 -17.33 -13.83
N GLN A 130 30.95 -16.17 -13.48
CA GLN A 130 30.47 -15.36 -12.35
C GLN A 130 29.11 -14.67 -12.61
N LEU A 131 28.77 -14.44 -13.88
CA LEU A 131 27.44 -13.93 -14.28
C LEU A 131 26.37 -15.02 -14.16
N ASP A 132 26.73 -16.27 -14.48
CA ASP A 132 25.83 -17.42 -14.40
C ASP A 132 25.35 -17.68 -12.95
N PHE A 133 26.26 -17.63 -11.96
CA PHE A 133 25.89 -17.77 -10.52
C PHE A 133 24.92 -16.68 -10.05
N CYS A 134 25.19 -15.43 -10.44
CA CYS A 134 24.37 -14.28 -10.09
C CYS A 134 22.93 -14.41 -10.70
N GLU A 135 22.77 -15.02 -11.89
CA GLU A 135 21.46 -15.32 -12.49
C GLU A 135 20.74 -16.47 -11.76
N GLU A 136 21.47 -17.51 -11.35
CA GLU A 136 20.93 -18.60 -10.53
C GLU A 136 20.36 -18.12 -9.18
N PHE A 137 21.10 -17.26 -8.44
CA PHE A 137 20.60 -16.72 -7.18
C PHE A 137 19.33 -15.88 -7.35
N LYS A 138 19.22 -15.12 -8.45
CA LYS A 138 17.99 -14.37 -8.78
C LYS A 138 16.83 -15.33 -9.05
N ASN A 139 17.07 -16.42 -9.76
CA ASN A 139 16.06 -17.45 -10.02
C ASN A 139 15.61 -18.13 -8.73
N PHE A 140 16.52 -18.47 -7.81
CA PHE A 140 16.16 -19.02 -6.50
C PHE A 140 15.30 -18.05 -5.69
N LYS A 141 15.62 -16.76 -5.69
CA LYS A 141 14.82 -15.73 -5.01
C LYS A 141 13.39 -15.68 -5.55
N VAL A 142 13.20 -15.73 -6.88
CA VAL A 142 11.87 -15.73 -7.50
C VAL A 142 11.08 -16.98 -7.12
N ILE A 143 11.73 -18.15 -7.06
CA ILE A 143 11.10 -19.41 -6.64
C ILE A 143 10.65 -19.33 -5.17
N CYS A 144 11.52 -18.87 -4.26
CA CYS A 144 11.14 -18.70 -2.84
C CYS A 144 9.98 -17.73 -2.65
N LEU A 145 9.94 -16.62 -3.41
CA LEU A 145 8.82 -15.68 -3.36
C LEU A 145 7.50 -16.32 -3.81
N LYS A 146 7.52 -17.09 -4.90
CA LYS A 146 6.33 -17.82 -5.37
C LYS A 146 5.86 -18.88 -4.39
N LEU A 147 6.78 -19.60 -3.74
CA LEU A 147 6.46 -20.58 -2.69
C LEU A 147 5.84 -19.90 -1.47
N ARG A 148 6.38 -18.75 -1.04
CA ARG A 148 5.81 -17.96 0.04
C ARG A 148 4.39 -17.50 -0.27
N ASP A 149 4.19 -16.93 -1.46
CA ASP A 149 2.85 -16.50 -1.89
C ASP A 149 1.86 -17.69 -1.88
N LYS A 150 2.32 -18.87 -2.31
CA LYS A 150 1.50 -20.10 -2.27
C LYS A 150 1.17 -20.56 -0.85
N LEU A 151 2.12 -20.51 0.08
CA LEU A 151 1.89 -20.82 1.50
C LEU A 151 0.90 -19.84 2.14
N THR A 152 0.95 -18.56 1.77
CA THR A 152 -0.04 -17.57 2.24
C THR A 152 -1.44 -17.82 1.67
N GLU A 153 -1.54 -18.26 0.41
CA GLU A 153 -2.80 -18.67 -0.21
C GLU A 153 -3.41 -19.87 0.53
N ILE A 154 -2.62 -20.92 0.78
CA ILE A 154 -3.04 -22.12 1.53
C ILE A 154 -3.52 -21.75 2.93
N SER A 155 -2.76 -20.92 3.65
CA SER A 155 -3.15 -20.48 4.99
C SER A 155 -4.44 -19.66 4.98
N SER A 156 -4.66 -18.83 3.96
CA SER A 156 -5.91 -18.07 3.82
C SER A 156 -7.11 -18.97 3.55
N ILE A 157 -6.98 -19.93 2.63
CA ILE A 157 -8.06 -20.87 2.29
C ILE A 157 -8.41 -21.77 3.48
N HIS A 158 -7.41 -22.23 4.22
CA HIS A 158 -7.62 -23.01 5.44
C HIS A 158 -8.43 -22.24 6.50
N ASN A 159 -8.07 -20.98 6.77
CA ASN A 159 -8.80 -20.14 7.72
C ASN A 159 -10.23 -19.85 7.24
N ASP A 160 -10.43 -19.58 5.95
CA ASP A 160 -11.77 -19.37 5.37
C ASP A 160 -12.66 -20.62 5.50
N ASN A 161 -12.10 -21.83 5.33
CA ASN A 161 -12.82 -23.07 5.56
C ASN A 161 -13.17 -23.28 7.05
N ILE A 162 -12.28 -22.91 7.98
CA ILE A 162 -12.58 -22.92 9.42
C ILE A 162 -13.73 -21.95 9.73
N ASP A 163 -13.71 -20.74 9.17
CA ASP A 163 -14.76 -19.74 9.42
C ASP A 163 -16.12 -20.18 8.87
N LYS A 164 -16.15 -20.76 7.66
CA LYS A 164 -17.36 -21.37 7.09
C LYS A 164 -17.93 -22.45 7.99
N LEU A 165 -17.07 -23.29 8.55
CA LEU A 165 -17.47 -24.37 9.46
C LEU A 165 -17.97 -23.84 10.80
N MET A 166 -17.29 -22.88 11.42
CA MET A 166 -17.74 -22.25 12.65
C MET A 166 -19.10 -21.58 12.45
N THR A 167 -19.31 -20.95 11.29
CA THR A 167 -20.60 -20.36 10.91
C THR A 167 -21.69 -21.42 10.79
N PHE A 168 -21.40 -22.55 10.12
CA PHE A 168 -22.34 -23.67 10.01
C PHE A 168 -22.70 -24.27 11.37
N LEU A 169 -21.70 -24.53 12.24
CA LEU A 169 -21.92 -25.08 13.57
C LEU A 169 -22.76 -24.14 14.45
N ASN A 170 -22.47 -22.83 14.41
CA ASN A 170 -23.26 -21.83 15.12
C ASN A 170 -24.70 -21.76 14.60
N PHE A 171 -24.88 -21.78 13.27
CA PHE A 171 -26.20 -21.80 12.64
C PHE A 171 -27.01 -23.04 13.03
N TYR A 172 -26.37 -24.22 13.02
CA TYR A 172 -26.98 -25.48 13.43
C TYR A 172 -27.44 -25.42 14.90
N GLN A 173 -26.59 -24.90 15.80
CA GLN A 173 -26.93 -24.72 17.21
C GLN A 173 -28.10 -23.73 17.42
N GLU A 174 -28.13 -22.60 16.69
CA GLU A 174 -29.22 -21.61 16.81
C GLU A 174 -30.56 -22.13 16.27
N LYS A 175 -30.55 -22.76 15.09
CA LYS A 175 -31.77 -23.33 14.50
C LYS A 175 -32.38 -24.40 15.41
N ARG A 176 -31.56 -25.19 16.10
CA ARG A 176 -32.04 -26.21 17.04
C ARG A 176 -32.76 -25.61 18.25
N LYS A 177 -32.20 -24.56 18.87
CA LYS A 177 -32.82 -23.85 20.01
C LYS A 177 -34.21 -23.31 19.68
N THR A 178 -34.42 -22.95 18.42
CA THR A 178 -35.64 -22.29 17.96
C THR A 178 -36.71 -23.28 17.49
N ASN A 179 -36.34 -24.52 17.17
CA ASN A 179 -37.21 -25.46 16.47
C ASN A 179 -37.82 -26.50 17.44
N GLN A 180 -39.13 -26.40 17.72
CA GLN A 180 -39.90 -27.31 18.60
C GLN A 180 -39.75 -28.80 18.22
N ILE A 181 -39.45 -29.08 16.95
CA ILE A 181 -39.15 -30.42 16.43
C ILE A 181 -37.94 -31.06 17.12
N PHE A 182 -36.87 -30.29 17.32
CA PHE A 182 -35.63 -30.79 17.91
C PHE A 182 -35.72 -30.95 19.44
N LEU A 183 -36.57 -30.17 20.10
CA LEU A 183 -36.88 -30.30 21.54
C LEU A 183 -37.59 -31.62 21.88
N SER A 184 -38.21 -32.28 20.89
CA SER A 184 -38.85 -33.60 21.06
C SER A 184 -37.85 -34.78 21.06
N ILE A 185 -36.65 -34.57 20.51
CA ILE A 185 -35.53 -35.53 20.53
C ILE A 185 -34.75 -35.25 21.81
N LYS A 186 -34.85 -36.15 22.80
CA LYS A 186 -34.17 -36.06 24.11
C LYS A 186 -32.64 -36.15 24.02
N LEU A 187 -31.98 -35.17 23.41
CA LEU A 187 -30.59 -34.85 23.74
C LEU A 187 -30.65 -33.64 24.67
N SER A 188 -30.02 -33.74 25.85
CA SER A 188 -29.90 -32.59 26.73
C SER A 188 -28.96 -31.53 26.11
N GLU A 189 -29.18 -30.24 26.42
CA GLU A 189 -28.31 -29.14 25.94
C GLU A 189 -26.82 -29.40 26.28
N ASP A 190 -26.55 -30.06 27.41
CA ASP A 190 -25.20 -30.40 27.89
C ASP A 190 -24.53 -31.52 27.07
N GLU A 191 -25.28 -32.53 26.63
CA GLU A 191 -24.72 -33.63 25.81
C GLU A 191 -24.31 -33.15 24.41
N GLU A 192 -25.02 -32.17 23.85
CA GLU A 192 -24.74 -31.62 22.53
C GLU A 192 -23.61 -30.59 22.55
N ALA A 193 -23.56 -29.71 23.55
CA ALA A 193 -22.40 -28.85 23.78
C ALA A 193 -21.13 -29.70 23.98
N ASN A 194 -21.26 -30.83 24.68
CA ASN A 194 -20.19 -31.81 24.80
C ASN A 194 -19.86 -32.49 23.46
N LEU A 195 -20.84 -32.89 22.63
CA LEU A 195 -20.58 -33.51 21.33
C LEU A 195 -19.87 -32.55 20.37
N CYS A 196 -20.37 -31.32 20.25
CA CYS A 196 -19.81 -30.30 19.37
C CYS A 196 -18.42 -29.82 19.84
N SER A 197 -18.23 -29.65 21.16
CA SER A 197 -16.92 -29.31 21.71
C SER A 197 -15.93 -30.48 21.62
N THR A 198 -16.41 -31.73 21.70
CA THR A 198 -15.58 -32.92 21.48
C THR A 198 -15.16 -33.02 20.02
N PHE A 199 -16.08 -32.78 19.07
CA PHE A 199 -15.80 -32.71 17.63
C PHE A 199 -14.73 -31.65 17.32
N ILE A 200 -14.91 -30.41 17.80
CA ILE A 200 -13.94 -29.32 17.59
C ILE A 200 -12.56 -29.67 18.18
N LYS A 201 -12.51 -30.28 19.37
CA LYS A 201 -11.26 -30.67 20.03
C LYS A 201 -10.56 -31.84 19.36
N GLN A 202 -11.31 -32.78 18.79
CA GLN A 202 -10.77 -34.00 18.18
C GLN A 202 -10.38 -33.80 16.72
N SER A 203 -11.07 -32.91 16.00
CA SER A 203 -10.78 -32.68 14.58
C SER A 203 -9.40 -32.06 14.40
N LYS A 204 -8.54 -32.80 13.68
CA LYS A 204 -7.18 -32.38 13.34
C LYS A 204 -7.17 -31.11 12.48
N TYR A 205 -8.25 -30.88 11.73
CA TYR A 205 -8.37 -29.75 10.81
C TYR A 205 -8.43 -28.40 11.51
N PHE A 206 -8.96 -28.31 12.74
CA PHE A 206 -8.99 -27.03 13.49
C PHE A 206 -7.63 -26.66 14.11
N LYS A 207 -6.64 -27.56 14.08
CA LYS A 207 -5.29 -27.23 14.54
C LYS A 207 -4.62 -26.34 13.51
N GLN A 208 -3.90 -25.32 13.98
CA GLN A 208 -3.14 -24.46 13.08
C GLN A 208 -2.19 -25.30 12.21
N PRO A 209 -2.25 -25.13 10.88
CA PRO A 209 -1.35 -25.85 9.99
C PRO A 209 0.08 -25.38 10.22
N GLN A 210 1.06 -26.21 9.85
CA GLN A 210 2.50 -25.89 9.96
C GLN A 210 2.96 -24.75 9.03
N THR A 211 2.03 -24.08 8.33
CA THR A 211 2.28 -23.00 7.37
C THR A 211 3.13 -21.88 7.96
N SER A 212 2.91 -21.50 9.23
CA SER A 212 3.66 -20.41 9.88
C SER A 212 5.16 -20.73 9.99
N LEU A 213 5.50 -21.97 10.32
CA LEU A 213 6.89 -22.45 10.37
C LEU A 213 7.50 -22.49 8.96
N LEU A 214 6.78 -23.02 7.97
CA LEU A 214 7.28 -23.06 6.58
C LEU A 214 7.46 -21.66 5.98
N ILE A 215 6.58 -20.71 6.30
CA ILE A 215 6.72 -19.30 5.88
C ILE A 215 7.99 -18.70 6.50
N SER A 216 8.20 -18.91 7.81
CA SER A 216 9.43 -18.44 8.48
C SER A 216 10.70 -19.05 7.88
N THR A 217 10.67 -20.34 7.53
CA THR A 217 11.79 -21.02 6.84
C THR A 217 12.01 -20.47 5.43
N THR A 218 10.93 -20.12 4.73
CA THR A 218 11.03 -19.53 3.39
C THR A 218 11.61 -18.12 3.47
N ASP A 219 11.18 -17.30 4.43
CA ASP A 219 11.71 -15.96 4.64
C ASP A 219 13.20 -15.98 5.08
N SER A 220 13.62 -16.96 5.88
CA SER A 220 15.04 -17.13 6.24
C SER A 220 15.90 -17.49 5.03
N LEU A 221 15.39 -18.35 4.12
CA LEU A 221 16.06 -18.64 2.85
C LEU A 221 16.12 -17.42 1.92
N ILE A 222 15.04 -16.62 1.84
CA ILE A 222 15.05 -15.36 1.07
C ILE A 222 16.10 -14.41 1.61
N ALA A 223 16.23 -14.28 2.93
CA ALA A 223 17.25 -13.45 3.58
C ALA A 223 18.66 -13.98 3.28
N LYS A 224 18.89 -15.29 3.37
CA LYS A 224 20.16 -15.94 3.01
C LYS A 224 20.54 -15.67 1.56
N ILE A 225 19.62 -15.85 0.61
CA ILE A 225 19.84 -15.55 -0.82
C ILE A 225 20.15 -14.05 -1.02
N ALA A 226 19.44 -13.16 -0.32
CA ALA A 226 19.68 -11.73 -0.42
C ALA A 226 21.10 -11.34 0.03
N LEU A 227 21.63 -11.98 1.07
CA LEU A 227 23.00 -11.81 1.52
C LEU A 227 24.02 -12.31 0.49
N GLU A 228 23.79 -13.47 -0.14
CA GLU A 228 24.70 -13.98 -1.18
C GLU A 228 24.65 -13.12 -2.46
N ILE A 229 23.47 -12.61 -2.83
CA ILE A 229 23.33 -11.63 -3.93
C ILE A 229 24.12 -10.35 -3.62
N GLN A 230 24.11 -9.89 -2.37
CA GLN A 230 24.86 -8.70 -1.95
C GLN A 230 26.38 -8.94 -1.94
N ARG A 231 26.83 -10.17 -1.72
CA ARG A 231 28.24 -10.58 -1.85
C ARG A 231 28.71 -10.69 -3.31
N CYS A 232 27.81 -10.83 -4.28
CA CYS A 232 28.09 -10.83 -5.72
C CYS A 232 28.03 -9.35 -6.22
N PRO A 233 29.14 -8.56 -6.29
CA PRO A 233 29.09 -7.15 -6.71
C PRO A 233 28.57 -6.95 -8.16
N THR A 234 28.50 -8.03 -8.94
CA THR A 234 27.92 -8.11 -10.30
C THR A 234 26.39 -8.33 -10.31
N CYS A 235 25.79 -8.79 -9.21
CA CYS A 235 24.35 -9.11 -9.10
C CYS A 235 23.48 -7.85 -9.11
N GLU A 236 23.98 -6.76 -8.55
CA GLU A 236 23.18 -5.59 -8.20
C GLU A 236 22.75 -4.75 -9.41
N GLU A 237 23.41 -4.89 -10.57
CA GLU A 237 22.97 -4.43 -11.91
C GLU A 237 24.20 -4.39 -12.84
N HIS A 238 24.56 -5.51 -13.49
CA HIS A 238 25.48 -5.49 -14.63
C HIS A 238 24.74 -5.75 -15.94
N ASN A 239 23.65 -5.03 -16.16
CA ASN A 239 23.29 -4.67 -17.53
C ASN A 239 24.06 -3.37 -17.82
N PRO A 240 25.14 -3.38 -18.63
CA PRO A 240 26.00 -2.21 -18.85
C PRO A 240 25.24 -1.01 -19.44
N SER A 241 24.05 -1.23 -20.00
CA SER A 241 23.08 -0.19 -20.34
C SER A 241 22.48 0.47 -19.07
N VAL A 242 21.94 -0.32 -18.14
CA VAL A 242 21.29 0.14 -16.91
C VAL A 242 22.27 0.89 -16.00
N GLN A 243 23.50 0.42 -15.81
CA GLN A 243 24.48 1.12 -14.95
C GLN A 243 24.94 2.47 -15.54
N LYS A 244 25.12 2.56 -16.87
CA LYS A 244 25.36 3.84 -17.56
C LYS A 244 24.17 4.78 -17.40
N HIS A 245 22.95 4.26 -17.56
CA HIS A 245 21.74 5.02 -17.35
C HIS A 245 21.65 5.50 -15.89
N THR A 246 21.85 4.65 -14.89
CA THR A 246 21.81 5.00 -13.45
C THR A 246 22.83 6.08 -13.08
N ARG A 247 24.07 6.01 -13.58
CA ARG A 247 25.07 7.09 -13.36
C ARG A 247 24.69 8.39 -14.07
N ALA A 248 24.24 8.33 -15.32
CA ALA A 248 23.80 9.51 -16.05
C ALA A 248 22.60 10.18 -15.35
N TYR A 249 21.69 9.39 -14.81
CA TYR A 249 20.55 9.88 -14.06
C TYR A 249 20.93 10.47 -12.71
N PHE A 250 21.85 9.85 -11.97
CA PHE A 250 22.37 10.42 -10.73
C PHE A 250 23.05 11.77 -10.97
N LEU A 251 23.85 11.88 -12.04
CA LEU A 251 24.46 13.14 -12.45
C LEU A 251 23.42 14.18 -12.87
N LEU A 252 22.37 13.77 -13.59
CA LEU A 252 21.24 14.63 -13.96
C LEU A 252 20.49 15.14 -12.72
N ASP A 253 20.21 14.27 -11.75
CA ASP A 253 19.53 14.60 -10.50
C ASP A 253 20.33 15.61 -9.68
N ILE A 254 21.65 15.40 -9.57
CA ILE A 254 22.56 16.37 -8.92
C ILE A 254 22.57 17.68 -9.71
N GLY A 255 22.70 17.63 -11.03
CA GLY A 255 22.71 18.82 -11.88
C GLY A 255 21.44 19.66 -11.72
N CYS A 256 20.27 19.03 -11.75
CA CYS A 256 18.99 19.71 -11.57
C CYS A 256 18.83 20.28 -10.15
N SER A 257 19.31 19.56 -9.13
CA SER A 257 19.33 20.04 -7.75
C SER A 257 20.23 21.28 -7.59
N VAL A 258 21.39 21.30 -8.28
CA VAL A 258 22.28 22.48 -8.33
C VAL A 258 21.59 23.65 -9.04
N LEU A 259 20.89 23.41 -10.16
CA LEU A 259 20.13 24.46 -10.85
C LEU A 259 19.01 25.04 -9.98
N PHE A 260 18.32 24.20 -9.21
CA PHE A 260 17.34 24.63 -8.23
C PHE A 260 17.98 25.52 -7.14
N LEU A 261 19.14 25.11 -6.61
CA LEU A 261 19.89 25.91 -5.64
C LEU A 261 20.34 27.26 -6.23
N ILE A 262 20.87 27.28 -7.45
CA ILE A 262 21.25 28.52 -8.13
C ILE A 262 20.03 29.43 -8.32
N THR A 263 18.89 28.90 -8.77
CA THR A 263 17.65 29.66 -8.91
C THR A 263 17.23 30.29 -7.58
N SER A 264 17.31 29.52 -6.50
CA SER A 264 16.98 29.98 -5.15
C SER A 264 17.94 31.05 -4.65
N LEU A 265 19.25 30.89 -4.90
CA LEU A 265 20.27 31.88 -4.55
C LEU A 265 20.13 33.17 -5.36
N LEU A 266 19.81 33.09 -6.65
CA LEU A 266 19.51 34.26 -7.47
C LEU A 266 18.33 35.03 -6.86
N PHE A 267 17.28 34.32 -6.45
CA PHE A 267 16.11 34.91 -5.82
C PHE A 267 16.43 35.62 -4.49
N ILE A 268 17.20 34.97 -3.62
CA ILE A 268 17.69 35.55 -2.36
C ILE A 268 18.55 36.79 -2.65
N SER A 269 19.49 36.67 -3.58
CA SER A 269 20.35 37.78 -4.02
C SER A 269 19.52 38.98 -4.51
N PHE A 270 18.45 38.75 -5.26
CA PHE A 270 17.56 39.83 -5.71
C PHE A 270 16.80 40.50 -4.56
N THR A 271 16.38 39.74 -3.54
CA THR A 271 15.73 40.33 -2.35
C THR A 271 16.67 41.20 -1.52
N PHE A 272 17.96 40.84 -1.44
CA PHE A 272 18.92 41.50 -0.55
C PHE A 272 19.75 42.61 -1.24
N LEU A 273 20.08 42.49 -2.53
CA LEU A 273 21.04 43.40 -3.19
C LEU A 273 20.41 44.60 -3.90
N LYS A 274 19.20 44.48 -4.47
CA LYS A 274 18.64 45.54 -5.32
C LYS A 274 17.66 46.49 -4.63
N GLY A 275 17.32 46.24 -3.36
CA GLY A 275 16.26 46.98 -2.68
C GLY A 275 14.89 46.77 -3.36
N TYR A 276 13.82 46.77 -2.60
CA TYR A 276 12.46 46.53 -3.09
C TYR A 276 11.89 47.61 -4.04
N GLU A 277 12.71 48.53 -4.55
CA GLU A 277 12.23 49.80 -5.12
C GLU A 277 11.74 49.72 -6.57
N THR A 278 11.98 48.63 -7.31
CA THR A 278 11.50 48.51 -8.69
C THR A 278 10.33 47.54 -8.81
N SER A 279 9.16 48.04 -9.25
CA SER A 279 7.90 47.30 -9.42
C SER A 279 8.03 46.00 -10.24
N LYS A 280 9.02 45.94 -11.14
CA LYS A 280 9.40 44.74 -11.89
C LYS A 280 9.78 43.56 -10.96
N TRP A 281 10.66 43.77 -9.98
CA TRP A 281 11.15 42.68 -9.12
C TRP A 281 10.10 42.19 -8.12
N ILE A 282 9.18 43.06 -7.68
CA ILE A 282 8.06 42.67 -6.83
C ILE A 282 7.17 41.65 -7.55
N VAL A 283 6.89 41.89 -8.83
CA VAL A 283 6.11 40.96 -9.68
C VAL A 283 6.87 39.65 -9.88
N ALA A 284 8.18 39.72 -10.16
CA ALA A 284 9.03 38.54 -10.26
C ALA A 284 8.98 37.69 -8.99
N PHE A 285 9.14 38.34 -7.83
CA PHE A 285 9.16 37.69 -6.54
C PHE A 285 7.88 36.87 -6.33
N ARG A 286 6.72 37.48 -6.57
CA ARG A 286 5.42 36.82 -6.36
C ARG A 286 5.15 35.69 -7.35
N LEU A 287 5.63 35.81 -8.60
CA LEU A 287 5.45 34.76 -9.61
C LEU A 287 6.36 33.55 -9.37
N PHE A 288 7.62 33.75 -8.96
CA PHE A 288 8.58 32.64 -8.81
C PHE A 288 8.61 32.03 -7.41
N ARG A 289 8.18 32.75 -6.37
CA ARG A 289 8.18 32.26 -4.98
C ARG A 289 7.43 30.94 -4.80
N GLY A 290 6.17 30.88 -5.21
CA GLY A 290 5.34 29.69 -5.05
C GLY A 290 5.96 28.43 -5.67
N PRO A 291 6.33 28.42 -6.97
CA PRO A 291 6.96 27.27 -7.62
C PRO A 291 8.26 26.82 -6.97
N VAL A 292 9.11 27.77 -6.54
CA VAL A 292 10.34 27.46 -5.80
C VAL A 292 10.01 26.70 -4.51
N PHE A 293 9.03 27.17 -3.72
CA PHE A 293 8.63 26.50 -2.49
C PHE A 293 7.99 25.13 -2.72
N ILE A 294 7.18 24.96 -3.77
CA ILE A 294 6.62 23.64 -4.09
C ILE A 294 7.73 22.66 -4.48
N LEU A 295 8.69 23.09 -5.31
CA LEU A 295 9.84 22.26 -5.66
C LEU A 295 10.70 21.92 -4.44
N ALA A 296 10.98 22.90 -3.57
CA ALA A 296 11.67 22.68 -2.31
C ALA A 296 10.98 21.61 -1.47
N PHE A 297 9.64 21.71 -1.33
CA PHE A 297 8.85 20.75 -0.59
C PHE A 297 8.95 19.34 -1.17
N ILE A 298 8.82 19.17 -2.49
CA ILE A 298 8.94 17.84 -3.10
C ILE A 298 10.36 17.28 -2.96
N TYR A 299 11.41 18.10 -3.08
CA TYR A 299 12.79 17.65 -2.79
C TYR A 299 12.94 17.15 -1.35
N LEU A 300 12.32 17.82 -0.37
CA LEU A 300 12.31 17.34 1.02
C LEU A 300 11.56 16.01 1.16
N ILE A 301 10.45 15.82 0.44
CA ILE A 301 9.72 14.53 0.43
C ILE A 301 10.58 13.41 -0.18
N VAL A 302 11.28 13.70 -1.28
CA VAL A 302 12.22 12.76 -1.91
C VAL A 302 13.31 12.35 -0.91
N ILE A 303 13.91 13.31 -0.19
CA ILE A 303 14.93 13.02 0.84
C ILE A 303 14.33 12.14 1.94
N ASN A 304 13.13 12.46 2.44
CA ASN A 304 12.46 11.65 3.44
C ASN A 304 12.23 10.21 2.98
N ILE A 305 11.78 10.02 1.73
CA ILE A 305 11.58 8.68 1.14
C ILE A 305 12.91 7.91 1.05
N ILE A 306 14.01 8.58 0.67
CA ILE A 306 15.34 7.96 0.63
C ILE A 306 15.76 7.50 2.03
N VAL A 307 15.60 8.35 3.04
CA VAL A 307 15.93 8.03 4.44
C VAL A 307 15.07 6.88 4.95
N TRP A 308 13.75 6.93 4.76
CA TRP A 308 12.84 5.86 5.16
C TRP A 308 13.19 4.53 4.50
N THR A 309 13.54 4.55 3.21
CA THR A 309 13.97 3.34 2.49
C THR A 309 15.26 2.77 3.07
N LYS A 310 16.24 3.62 3.38
CA LYS A 310 17.50 3.19 4.03
C LYS A 310 17.30 2.66 5.45
N SER A 311 16.32 3.21 6.17
CA SER A 311 15.97 2.78 7.52
C SER A 311 15.03 1.56 7.56
N GLY A 312 14.67 0.97 6.41
CA GLY A 312 13.76 -0.17 6.34
C GLY A 312 12.30 0.15 6.68
N VAL A 313 11.92 1.43 6.68
CA VAL A 313 10.55 1.88 6.97
C VAL A 313 9.66 1.68 5.75
N GLU A 314 8.62 0.86 5.89
CA GLU A 314 7.63 0.60 4.84
C GLU A 314 6.64 1.75 4.63
N TYR A 315 7.13 2.90 4.16
CA TYR A 315 6.34 4.14 3.98
C TYR A 315 5.09 3.94 3.10
N VAL A 316 5.12 3.00 2.15
CA VAL A 316 3.99 2.66 1.27
C VAL A 316 2.78 2.19 2.08
N LYS A 317 3.01 1.33 3.07
CA LYS A 317 1.97 0.82 3.97
C LYS A 317 1.49 1.91 4.92
N ILE A 318 2.42 2.69 5.48
CA ILE A 318 2.13 3.75 6.46
C ILE A 318 1.18 4.82 5.87
N PHE A 319 1.43 5.24 4.64
CA PHE A 319 0.63 6.26 3.96
C PHE A 319 -0.56 5.68 3.18
N ASP A 320 -0.78 4.37 3.25
CA ASP A 320 -1.83 3.65 2.52
C ASP A 320 -1.92 4.04 1.03
N PHE A 321 -0.76 4.09 0.36
CA PHE A 321 -0.68 4.38 -1.07
C PHE A 321 -1.07 3.15 -1.93
N GLY A 322 -2.04 2.35 -1.48
CA GLY A 322 -2.50 1.15 -2.19
C GLY A 322 -1.41 0.09 -2.44
N ARG A 323 -1.78 -0.97 -3.18
CA ARG A 323 -0.95 -2.18 -3.40
C ARG A 323 0.46 -1.87 -3.93
N PRO A 324 1.47 -2.72 -3.60
CA PRO A 324 2.81 -2.66 -4.18
C PRO A 324 2.76 -2.60 -5.73
N GLY A 325 3.51 -1.68 -6.33
CA GLY A 325 3.50 -1.41 -7.78
C GLY A 325 2.63 -0.22 -8.22
N LYS A 326 1.93 0.45 -7.29
CA LYS A 326 1.09 1.65 -7.56
C LYS A 326 1.58 2.93 -6.89
N VAL A 327 2.73 2.86 -6.22
CA VAL A 327 3.42 3.98 -5.56
C VAL A 327 4.16 4.77 -6.62
N PRO A 328 4.23 6.10 -6.52
CA PRO A 328 5.22 6.85 -7.28
C PRO A 328 6.59 6.29 -6.99
N THR A 329 7.23 5.68 -8.00
CA THR A 329 8.65 5.38 -7.91
C THR A 329 9.34 6.68 -7.49
N LEU A 330 10.19 6.65 -6.45
CA LEU A 330 11.05 7.78 -6.05
C LEU A 330 11.59 8.53 -7.28
N ARG A 331 11.92 7.75 -8.31
CA ARG A 331 12.38 8.20 -9.60
C ARG A 331 11.40 9.06 -10.40
N PHE A 332 10.11 8.73 -10.38
CA PHE A 332 9.07 9.55 -11.00
C PHE A 332 9.00 10.94 -10.36
N MET A 333 8.99 11.01 -9.02
CA MET A 333 8.98 12.30 -8.31
C MET A 333 10.22 13.12 -8.65
N LEU A 334 11.40 12.50 -8.63
CA LEU A 334 12.66 13.13 -9.01
C LEU A 334 12.64 13.68 -10.45
N ASN A 335 12.22 12.86 -11.43
CA ASN A 335 12.16 13.29 -12.82
C ASN A 335 11.23 14.50 -13.01
N VAL A 336 10.07 14.49 -12.33
CA VAL A 336 9.11 15.60 -12.35
C VAL A 336 9.73 16.86 -11.74
N CYS A 337 10.34 16.75 -10.55
CA CYS A 337 11.05 17.86 -9.90
C CYS A 337 12.14 18.44 -10.79
N ASN A 338 12.92 17.58 -11.44
CA ASN A 338 14.03 18.00 -12.28
C ASN A 338 13.56 18.77 -13.51
N VAL A 339 12.57 18.25 -14.24
CA VAL A 339 12.00 18.93 -15.42
C VAL A 339 11.49 20.32 -15.02
N PHE A 340 10.71 20.40 -13.95
CA PHE A 340 10.17 21.68 -13.49
C PHE A 340 11.26 22.62 -12.95
N SER A 341 12.30 22.10 -12.29
CA SER A 341 13.44 22.91 -11.81
C SER A 341 14.22 23.51 -12.97
N VAL A 342 14.47 22.74 -14.03
CA VAL A 342 15.14 23.23 -15.24
C VAL A 342 14.29 24.29 -15.94
N CYS A 343 12.98 24.04 -16.13
CA CYS A 343 12.08 25.02 -16.73
C CYS A 343 12.06 26.32 -15.90
N LEU A 344 11.96 26.21 -14.58
CA LEU A 344 11.96 27.36 -13.68
C LEU A 344 13.26 28.15 -13.77
N PHE A 345 14.41 27.48 -13.78
CA PHE A 345 15.73 28.09 -13.93
C PHE A 345 15.85 28.87 -15.24
N VAL A 346 15.44 28.27 -16.37
CA VAL A 346 15.48 28.92 -17.70
C VAL A 346 14.61 30.18 -17.71
N VAL A 347 13.37 30.08 -17.20
CA VAL A 347 12.44 31.21 -17.15
C VAL A 347 12.96 32.31 -16.21
N ALA A 348 13.54 31.95 -15.06
CA ALA A 348 14.10 32.91 -14.09
C ALA A 348 15.32 33.65 -14.63
N ILE A 349 16.24 32.96 -15.33
CA ILE A 349 17.38 33.61 -15.99
C ILE A 349 16.91 34.54 -17.10
N PHE A 350 15.99 34.08 -17.95
CA PHE A 350 15.48 34.91 -19.05
C PHE A 350 14.73 36.14 -18.51
N TYR A 351 13.97 35.98 -17.43
CA TYR A 351 13.35 37.10 -16.73
C TYR A 351 14.40 38.12 -16.25
N THR A 352 15.46 37.64 -15.59
CA THR A 352 16.56 38.48 -15.12
C THR A 352 17.22 39.25 -16.27
N PHE A 353 17.42 38.58 -17.42
CA PHE A 353 17.96 39.17 -18.63
C PHE A 353 17.03 40.27 -19.18
N CYS A 354 15.73 40.00 -19.30
CA CYS A 354 14.75 41.01 -19.75
C CYS A 354 14.75 42.25 -18.83
N VAL A 355 14.85 42.07 -17.52
CA VAL A 355 14.91 43.21 -16.58
C VAL A 355 16.23 43.98 -16.73
N GLN A 356 17.36 43.29 -16.89
CA GLN A 356 18.67 43.94 -17.02
C GLN A 356 18.81 44.73 -18.32
N PHE A 357 18.30 44.20 -19.43
CA PHE A 357 18.38 44.84 -20.76
C PHE A 357 17.16 45.70 -21.11
N SER A 358 16.23 45.88 -20.18
CA SER A 358 14.99 46.65 -20.37
C SER A 358 14.14 46.20 -21.57
N TRP A 359 14.20 44.90 -21.90
CA TRP A 359 13.36 44.31 -22.93
C TRP A 359 11.91 44.21 -22.47
N ASP A 360 10.99 44.09 -23.44
CA ASP A 360 9.58 43.90 -23.13
C ASP A 360 9.40 42.59 -22.32
N PHE A 361 8.73 42.74 -21.18
CA PHE A 361 8.54 41.70 -20.18
C PHE A 361 7.19 40.98 -20.31
N TYR A 362 6.30 41.40 -21.22
CA TYR A 362 5.00 40.75 -21.41
C TYR A 362 5.13 39.26 -21.77
N PHE A 363 6.04 38.94 -22.69
CA PHE A 363 6.29 37.55 -23.10
C PHE A 363 6.77 36.68 -21.93
N ILE A 364 7.74 37.17 -21.14
CA ILE A 364 8.30 36.38 -20.03
C ILE A 364 7.35 36.25 -18.84
N LYS A 365 6.52 37.27 -18.58
CA LYS A 365 5.40 37.16 -17.63
C LYS A 365 4.44 36.05 -18.07
N GLY A 366 4.07 36.03 -19.35
CA GLY A 366 3.20 35.00 -19.92
C GLY A 366 3.81 33.61 -19.78
N LEU A 367 5.11 33.47 -20.08
CA LEU A 367 5.81 32.19 -19.95
C LEU A 367 5.88 31.70 -18.50
N ALA A 368 6.17 32.59 -17.54
CA ALA A 368 6.12 32.25 -16.11
C ALA A 368 4.72 31.81 -15.67
N MET A 369 3.68 32.44 -16.21
CA MET A 369 2.29 32.04 -15.94
C MET A 369 1.91 30.71 -16.56
N VAL A 370 2.34 30.45 -17.79
CA VAL A 370 2.14 29.15 -18.46
C VAL A 370 2.86 28.06 -17.67
N LEU A 371 4.08 28.29 -17.18
CA LEU A 371 4.79 27.33 -16.35
C LEU A 371 4.02 27.01 -15.06
N TRP A 372 3.48 28.02 -14.40
CA TRP A 372 2.58 27.87 -13.26
C TRP A 372 1.33 27.06 -13.58
N GLY A 373 0.67 27.39 -14.70
CA GLY A 373 -0.50 26.67 -15.20
C GLY A 373 -0.20 25.22 -15.53
N LEU A 374 0.96 24.93 -16.12
CA LEU A 374 1.44 23.57 -16.38
C LEU A 374 1.74 22.81 -15.09
N TYR A 375 2.24 23.48 -14.06
CA TYR A 375 2.49 22.88 -12.74
C TYR A 375 1.18 22.46 -12.07
N LEU A 376 0.21 23.39 -12.05
CA LEU A 376 -1.15 23.15 -11.54
C LEU A 376 -1.86 22.07 -12.32
N ALA A 377 -1.82 22.16 -13.64
CA ALA A 377 -2.38 21.16 -14.52
C ALA A 377 -1.74 19.81 -14.21
N PHE A 378 -0.41 19.68 -14.20
CA PHE A 378 0.26 18.42 -13.90
C PHE A 378 -0.15 17.81 -12.54
N MET A 379 -0.27 18.63 -11.49
CA MET A 379 -0.69 18.19 -10.16
C MET A 379 -2.16 17.76 -10.09
N LEU A 380 -3.05 18.43 -10.82
CA LEU A 380 -4.49 18.18 -10.83
C LEU A 380 -4.95 17.24 -11.96
N ASN A 381 -4.09 16.94 -12.93
CA ASN A 381 -4.45 16.30 -14.19
C ASN A 381 -4.77 14.79 -14.01
N PRO A 382 -6.00 14.34 -14.35
CA PRO A 382 -6.40 12.94 -14.32
C PRO A 382 -5.98 12.12 -15.56
N VAL A 383 -5.30 12.70 -16.56
CA VAL A 383 -4.96 12.06 -17.84
C VAL A 383 -3.88 10.97 -17.67
N PHE A 384 -3.99 9.91 -18.49
CA PHE A 384 -3.24 8.64 -18.45
C PHE A 384 -1.71 8.72 -18.67
N ILE A 385 -1.12 9.91 -18.79
CA ILE A 385 0.31 10.08 -19.04
C ILE A 385 1.02 10.27 -17.69
N TRP A 386 2.12 9.55 -17.42
CA TRP A 386 2.98 9.77 -16.22
C TRP A 386 2.33 9.41 -14.85
N SER A 387 2.43 8.14 -14.44
CA SER A 387 2.02 7.62 -13.11
C SER A 387 0.64 8.08 -12.60
N LYS A 388 -0.43 7.65 -13.30
CA LYS A 388 -1.84 7.94 -12.96
C LYS A 388 -2.17 7.60 -11.50
N SER A 389 -1.75 6.43 -11.04
CA SER A 389 -2.10 5.92 -9.70
C SER A 389 -1.67 6.88 -8.58
N THR A 390 -0.46 7.43 -8.71
CA THR A 390 0.08 8.40 -7.76
C THR A 390 -0.76 9.66 -7.67
N ARG A 391 -1.05 10.27 -8.83
CA ARG A 391 -1.72 11.58 -8.88
C ARG A 391 -3.16 11.47 -8.38
N PHE A 392 -3.85 10.38 -8.70
CA PHE A 392 -5.16 10.07 -8.12
C PHE A 392 -5.10 9.77 -6.62
N ALA A 393 -4.04 9.13 -6.12
CA ALA A 393 -3.87 8.95 -4.68
C ALA A 393 -3.69 10.29 -3.96
N PHE A 394 -2.84 11.17 -4.49
CA PHE A 394 -2.63 12.52 -3.94
C PHE A 394 -3.92 13.36 -3.99
N ALA A 395 -4.63 13.38 -5.12
CA ALA A 395 -5.90 14.09 -5.24
C ALA A 395 -6.97 13.54 -4.28
N ARG A 396 -7.03 12.22 -4.07
CA ARG A 396 -7.94 11.62 -3.07
C ARG A 396 -7.59 12.05 -1.65
N VAL A 397 -6.31 12.10 -1.28
CA VAL A 397 -5.86 12.61 0.03
C VAL A 397 -6.30 14.07 0.21
N LEU A 398 -6.05 14.93 -0.78
CA LEU A 398 -6.47 16.34 -0.71
C LEU A 398 -7.98 16.49 -0.57
N LEU A 399 -8.76 15.71 -1.33
CA LEU A 399 -10.22 15.72 -1.21
C LEU A 399 -10.68 15.27 0.18
N ARG A 400 -10.08 14.22 0.76
CA ARG A 400 -10.38 13.77 2.12
C ARG A 400 -9.99 14.80 3.19
N ILE A 401 -8.90 15.55 3.00
CA ILE A 401 -8.53 16.65 3.91
C ILE A 401 -9.59 17.76 3.86
N ILE A 402 -10.00 18.18 2.66
CA ILE A 402 -11.02 19.22 2.47
C ILE A 402 -12.38 18.78 3.02
N THR A 403 -12.71 17.49 2.88
CA THR A 403 -13.96 16.88 3.35
C THR A 403 -13.79 16.15 4.69
N SER A 404 -12.75 16.49 5.46
CA SER A 404 -12.39 15.82 6.72
C SER A 404 -13.50 15.57 7.74
N PRO A 405 -14.53 16.43 7.92
CA PRO A 405 -15.61 16.08 8.85
C PRO A 405 -16.47 14.90 8.39
N ALA A 406 -16.44 14.54 7.10
CA ALA A 406 -17.31 13.50 6.51
C ALA A 406 -16.66 12.10 6.42
N HIS A 407 -15.36 11.97 6.72
CA HIS A 407 -14.62 10.72 6.54
C HIS A 407 -13.70 10.43 7.73
N THR A 408 -13.43 9.15 7.96
CA THR A 408 -12.41 8.72 8.93
C THR A 408 -11.04 9.24 8.49
N VAL A 409 -10.27 9.77 9.45
CA VAL A 409 -8.96 10.37 9.18
C VAL A 409 -7.87 9.30 9.27
N TYR A 410 -7.24 9.01 8.13
CA TYR A 410 -6.08 8.11 8.10
C TYR A 410 -4.78 8.86 8.40
N PHE A 411 -3.72 8.12 8.73
CA PHE A 411 -2.40 8.71 9.01
C PHE A 411 -1.91 9.62 7.88
N GLY A 412 -2.08 9.21 6.62
CA GLY A 412 -1.69 10.03 5.46
C GLY A 412 -2.43 11.36 5.39
N ASP A 413 -3.73 11.38 5.72
CA ASP A 413 -4.55 12.60 5.69
C ASP A 413 -4.12 13.56 6.79
N PHE A 414 -3.84 13.03 7.99
CA PHE A 414 -3.31 13.77 9.12
C PHE A 414 -1.94 14.39 8.79
N TRP A 415 -1.01 13.58 8.28
CA TRP A 415 0.36 14.01 7.99
C TRP A 415 0.39 15.08 6.89
N PHE A 416 -0.35 14.89 5.79
CA PHE A 416 -0.41 15.88 4.71
C PHE A 416 -1.07 17.19 5.15
N ALA A 417 -2.13 17.14 5.95
CA ALA A 417 -2.77 18.35 6.48
C ALA A 417 -1.83 19.16 7.38
N ASP A 418 -0.95 18.49 8.14
CA ASP A 418 0.06 19.16 8.95
C ASP A 418 1.10 19.86 8.05
N GLN A 419 1.50 19.24 6.94
CA GLN A 419 2.38 19.90 5.95
C GLN A 419 1.73 21.14 5.32
N LEU A 420 0.41 21.12 5.07
CA LEU A 420 -0.30 22.28 4.50
C LEU A 420 -0.23 23.53 5.40
N ASN A 421 -0.09 23.38 6.72
CA ASN A 421 0.09 24.52 7.63
C ASN A 421 1.41 25.26 7.33
N SER A 422 2.49 24.53 7.03
CA SER A 422 3.77 25.10 6.60
C SER A 422 3.74 25.66 5.17
N LEU A 423 2.80 25.20 4.34
CA LEU A 423 2.66 25.61 2.93
C LEU A 423 1.63 26.72 2.72
N VAL A 424 1.14 27.36 3.78
CA VAL A 424 0.14 28.44 3.71
C VAL A 424 0.55 29.59 2.78
N VAL A 425 1.85 29.92 2.74
CA VAL A 425 2.40 30.95 1.85
C VAL A 425 2.15 30.62 0.38
N ILE A 426 2.23 29.33 0.01
CA ILE A 426 1.99 28.87 -1.35
C ILE A 426 0.51 29.00 -1.71
N LEU A 427 -0.41 28.72 -0.77
CA LEU A 427 -1.86 28.94 -0.98
C LEU A 427 -2.19 30.41 -1.25
N LEU A 428 -1.50 31.32 -0.55
CA LEU A 428 -1.63 32.76 -0.81
C LEU A 428 -1.02 33.17 -2.16
N ASP A 429 0.06 32.51 -2.59
CA ASP A 429 0.63 32.71 -3.93
C ASP A 429 -0.29 32.17 -5.03
N PHE A 430 -1.01 31.06 -4.81
CA PHE A 430 -2.05 30.57 -5.72
C PHE A 430 -3.13 31.63 -5.93
N GLN A 431 -3.63 32.23 -4.84
CA GLN A 431 -4.62 33.30 -4.92
C GLN A 431 -4.10 34.51 -5.72
N TYR A 432 -2.87 34.94 -5.43
CA TYR A 432 -2.25 36.05 -6.15
C TYR A 432 -2.08 35.72 -7.63
N PHE A 433 -1.61 34.51 -7.95
CA PHE A 433 -1.42 34.03 -9.31
C PHE A 433 -2.73 34.11 -10.11
N PHE A 434 -3.84 33.56 -9.59
CA PHE A 434 -5.13 33.63 -10.28
C PHE A 434 -5.59 35.07 -10.46
N CYS A 435 -5.50 35.91 -9.43
CA CYS A 435 -5.87 37.32 -9.55
C CYS A 435 -5.03 38.03 -10.63
N TYR A 436 -3.71 37.85 -10.59
CA TYR A 436 -2.80 38.48 -11.53
C TYR A 436 -3.07 38.03 -12.97
N CYS A 437 -3.33 36.74 -13.18
CA CYS A 437 -3.65 36.17 -14.50
C CYS A 437 -4.88 36.80 -15.14
N PHE A 438 -5.97 36.99 -14.38
CA PHE A 438 -7.24 37.45 -14.91
C PHE A 438 -7.39 38.98 -14.95
N PHE A 439 -6.78 39.69 -13.99
CA PHE A 439 -7.06 41.11 -13.78
C PHE A 439 -5.86 42.04 -13.99
N GLU A 440 -4.62 41.57 -13.81
CA GLU A 440 -3.44 42.46 -13.87
C GLU A 440 -2.43 42.13 -14.98
N PHE A 441 -2.60 41.03 -15.72
CA PHE A 441 -1.64 40.57 -16.72
C PHE A 441 -1.27 41.65 -17.75
N SER A 442 -2.29 42.37 -18.25
CA SER A 442 -2.15 43.44 -19.26
C SER A 442 -2.06 44.85 -18.65
N THR A 443 -2.02 44.96 -17.33
CA THR A 443 -2.01 46.26 -16.63
C THR A 443 -0.57 46.76 -16.39
N PRO A 444 -0.38 48.08 -16.18
CA PRO A 444 0.91 48.63 -15.81
C PRO A 444 1.46 47.96 -14.53
N LEU A 445 2.77 47.79 -14.45
CA LEU A 445 3.48 47.14 -13.32
C LEU A 445 3.20 47.76 -11.93
N ASN A 446 2.62 48.95 -11.88
CA ASN A 446 2.28 49.67 -10.65
C ASN A 446 0.83 49.41 -10.20
N SER A 447 0.05 48.59 -10.93
CA SER A 447 -1.24 48.13 -10.44
C SER A 447 -1.05 47.39 -9.12
N THR A 448 -1.84 47.77 -8.13
CA THR A 448 -1.85 47.10 -6.84
C THR A 448 -3.14 46.33 -6.61
N THR A 449 -4.10 46.29 -7.53
CA THR A 449 -5.40 45.59 -7.39
C THR A 449 -5.32 44.19 -6.75
N CYS A 450 -4.39 43.34 -7.18
CA CYS A 450 -4.19 42.00 -6.60
C CYS A 450 -3.29 41.98 -5.35
N SER A 451 -2.60 43.10 -5.08
CA SER A 451 -1.69 43.32 -3.97
C SER A 451 -2.34 44.05 -2.77
N SER A 452 -3.25 44.98 -3.03
CA SER A 452 -3.80 45.99 -2.13
C SER A 452 -5.26 45.67 -1.82
N HIS A 453 -5.48 44.50 -1.21
CA HIS A 453 -6.76 44.08 -0.63
C HIS A 453 -7.74 43.38 -1.59
N THR A 454 -7.58 42.07 -1.71
CA THR A 454 -8.73 41.18 -1.47
C THR A 454 -8.88 41.01 0.05
N SER A 455 -9.33 42.09 0.71
CA SER A 455 -9.29 42.32 2.18
C SER A 455 -9.78 41.14 3.02
N PHE A 456 -10.70 40.33 2.50
CA PHE A 456 -11.27 39.18 3.19
C PHE A 456 -10.75 37.82 2.71
N ILE A 457 -10.40 37.68 1.43
CA ILE A 457 -10.07 36.38 0.83
C ILE A 457 -8.71 35.87 1.32
N ARG A 458 -7.71 36.75 1.44
CA ARG A 458 -6.38 36.34 1.90
C ARG A 458 -6.37 35.77 3.32
N PRO A 459 -6.99 36.43 4.32
CA PRO A 459 -7.14 35.86 5.66
C PRO A 459 -7.91 34.53 5.65
N LEU A 460 -8.97 34.42 4.85
CA LEU A 460 -9.73 33.18 4.71
C LEU A 460 -8.85 32.02 4.22
N ILE A 461 -8.07 32.23 3.17
CA ILE A 461 -7.15 31.23 2.61
C ILE A 461 -6.05 30.86 3.62
N ALA A 462 -5.51 31.85 4.34
CA ALA A 462 -4.50 31.63 5.36
C ALA A 462 -5.02 30.75 6.52
N CYS A 463 -6.32 30.82 6.82
CA CYS A 463 -6.96 29.99 7.84
C CYS A 463 -7.27 28.55 7.39
N LEU A 464 -7.32 28.26 6.07
CA LEU A 464 -7.76 26.96 5.56
C LEU A 464 -6.95 25.77 6.11
N PRO A 465 -5.60 25.78 6.13
CA PRO A 465 -4.83 24.64 6.64
C PRO A 465 -5.10 24.32 8.11
N ALA A 466 -5.17 25.37 8.94
CA ALA A 466 -5.47 25.23 10.37
C ALA A 466 -6.92 24.75 10.57
N MET A 467 -7.85 25.24 9.75
CA MET A 467 -9.25 24.80 9.77
C MET A 467 -9.39 23.32 9.41
N TRP A 468 -8.80 22.85 8.32
CA TRP A 468 -8.87 21.43 7.94
C TRP A 468 -8.29 20.54 9.04
N ARG A 469 -7.21 20.98 9.67
CA ARG A 469 -6.56 20.22 10.72
C ARG A 469 -7.37 20.22 12.03
N LEU A 470 -8.02 21.33 12.37
CA LEU A 470 -9.00 21.40 13.46
C LEU A 470 -10.15 20.42 13.21
N LEU A 471 -10.74 20.43 12.00
CA LEU A 471 -11.84 19.53 11.64
C LEU A 471 -11.44 18.05 11.75
N GLN A 472 -10.23 17.68 11.32
CA GLN A 472 -9.69 16.33 11.51
C GLN A 472 -9.52 15.96 12.99
N CYS A 473 -9.05 16.88 13.85
CA CYS A 473 -8.96 16.63 15.29
C CYS A 473 -10.33 16.40 15.93
N LEU A 474 -11.33 17.21 15.56
CA LEU A 474 -12.70 17.06 16.05
C LEU A 474 -13.33 15.75 15.59
N ARG A 475 -13.11 15.37 14.33
CA ARG A 475 -13.56 14.08 13.79
C ARG A 475 -12.97 12.91 14.57
N ASN A 476 -11.66 12.91 14.80
CA ASN A 476 -11.00 11.85 15.56
C ASN A 476 -11.47 11.82 17.02
N PHE A 477 -11.69 12.97 17.65
CA PHE A 477 -12.27 13.04 18.99
C PHE A 477 -13.65 12.37 19.05
N TRP A 478 -14.52 12.61 18.05
CA TRP A 478 -15.82 11.96 17.99
C TRP A 478 -15.74 10.46 17.70
N ASP A 479 -14.78 10.02 16.88
CA ASP A 479 -14.62 8.61 16.52
C ASP A 479 -14.05 7.77 17.66
N THR A 480 -13.10 8.30 18.44
CA THR A 480 -12.39 7.53 19.49
C THR A 480 -12.81 7.89 20.92
N ASN A 481 -13.54 8.99 21.12
CA ASN A 481 -13.80 9.60 22.43
C ASN A 481 -12.52 9.94 23.24
N ASP A 482 -11.37 10.07 22.58
CA ASP A 482 -10.10 10.41 23.23
C ASP A 482 -9.90 11.94 23.32
N ILE A 483 -9.91 12.47 24.54
CA ILE A 483 -9.74 13.89 24.84
C ILE A 483 -8.41 14.47 24.35
N TRP A 484 -7.37 13.66 24.14
CA TRP A 484 -6.10 14.12 23.59
C TRP A 484 -6.25 14.67 22.17
N HIS A 485 -7.17 14.14 21.37
CA HIS A 485 -7.46 14.69 20.05
C HIS A 485 -8.11 16.08 20.13
N PHE A 486 -8.95 16.31 21.14
CA PHE A 486 -9.55 17.63 21.39
C PHE A 486 -8.47 18.66 21.76
N TRP A 487 -7.58 18.33 22.70
CA TRP A 487 -6.44 19.20 23.07
C TRP A 487 -5.53 19.49 21.87
N ASN A 488 -5.29 18.48 21.02
CA ASN A 488 -4.53 18.66 19.79
C ASN A 488 -5.27 19.56 18.78
N GLY A 489 -6.60 19.64 18.82
CA GLY A 489 -7.40 20.56 18.00
C GLY A 489 -7.23 22.02 18.41
N ILE A 490 -7.17 22.29 19.73
CA ILE A 490 -7.07 23.65 20.28
C ILE A 490 -5.83 24.39 19.76
N LYS A 491 -4.70 23.70 19.56
CA LYS A 491 -3.49 24.35 19.04
C LYS A 491 -3.67 24.95 17.64
N TYR A 492 -4.62 24.45 16.85
CA TYR A 492 -4.92 25.00 15.53
C TYR A 492 -5.93 26.15 15.60
N VAL A 493 -6.69 26.27 16.70
CA VAL A 493 -7.59 27.40 16.94
C VAL A 493 -6.81 28.70 17.16
N THR A 494 -5.61 28.63 17.72
CA THR A 494 -4.77 29.82 17.97
C THR A 494 -4.31 30.51 16.68
N THR A 495 -4.36 29.83 15.53
CA THR A 495 -4.04 30.42 14.23
C THR A 495 -5.06 31.46 13.78
N PHE A 496 -6.35 31.27 14.05
CA PHE A 496 -7.41 32.19 13.59
C PHE A 496 -7.24 33.63 14.12
N PRO A 497 -7.05 33.89 15.43
CA PRO A 497 -6.88 35.26 15.92
C PRO A 497 -5.60 35.90 15.39
N VAL A 498 -4.51 35.15 15.22
CA VAL A 498 -3.26 35.68 14.64
C VAL A 498 -3.49 36.18 13.22
N VAL A 499 -4.19 35.38 12.40
CA VAL A 499 -4.49 35.76 11.00
C VAL A 499 -5.47 36.93 10.93
N ILE A 500 -6.49 36.96 11.79
CA ILE A 500 -7.47 38.05 11.83
C ILE A 500 -6.81 39.36 12.26
N LEU A 501 -5.99 39.34 13.32
CA LEU A 501 -5.29 40.52 13.82
C LEU A 501 -4.23 41.04 12.85
N ALA A 502 -3.59 40.16 12.07
CA ALA A 502 -2.65 40.56 11.02
C ALA A 502 -3.36 41.16 9.77
N ALA A 503 -4.67 40.96 9.65
CA ALA A 503 -5.47 41.42 8.52
C ALA A 503 -6.24 42.73 8.78
N LEU A 504 -6.52 43.03 10.05
CA LEU A 504 -7.05 44.32 10.54
C LEU A 504 -5.93 45.37 10.56
#